data_AF-A0A8J1XIC9-F1
#
_entry.id   AF-A0A8J1XIC9-F1
#
_cell.length_a   1.000
_cell.length_b   1.000
_cell.length_c   1.000
_cell.angle_alpha   90.00
_cell.angle_beta   90.00
_cell.angle_gamma   90.00
#
_symmetry.space_group_name_H-M   'P 1'
#
loop_
_entity.id
_entity.type
_entity.pdbx_description
1 polymer ?
#
loop_
_entity_poly.entity_id
_entity_poly.type
_entity_poly.pdbx_seq_one_letter_code
_entity_poly.pdbx_strand_id
1 'polypeptide(L)'
;MLTFKRVSLAGFILVTLIWMPFFYHFRGEINRLLFVKLNKKSDMAIFTYPKALMAQFDQDNNTTIQQNKKMKFEPNSLKQNNHSVASPTKYAVITSSTPIKRWSNWDYAFRLPITVEVYIKLNFKCIVIISGSFSRWTSHPALRVIYDRLKKNANVKLMFLETAIKVQTLMAMASRIFVPYFIPGLKPEDIVMMTDADLWLLGQRGLEYVSFNSSSEILITNAFCCGNFQLDGLKIPHYAMCHISMSANQWKDVLKVDSYFRDVNTTEYVENGRAKNLDKIIQKIFFDTFGVNPNVPVGIGSYLDEKMVSKRIYEYQKLHPSFPIKKKRFPKNGRVCRLHWPSDPKFNITEKVDAHLPDNALSDDSWNKTRTLMEKVFEGQQLTDLLNFANNVSVLIKNTK
;
A
#
# COMPACT_ATOMS: atom_id res chain seq x y z
N MET A 1 38.52 63.85 27.84
CA MET A 1 38.49 63.92 26.37
C MET A 1 38.26 62.52 25.85
N LEU A 2 37.12 62.32 25.19
CA LEU A 2 36.56 61.11 24.54
C LEU A 2 36.26 59.87 25.40
N THR A 3 34.96 59.74 25.65
CA THR A 3 34.17 58.70 26.33
C THR A 3 33.92 57.46 25.47
N PHE A 4 33.98 56.28 26.10
CA PHE A 4 33.40 55.02 25.61
C PHE A 4 31.87 55.14 25.51
N LYS A 5 31.29 54.85 24.34
CA LYS A 5 29.85 54.63 24.18
C LYS A 5 29.58 53.20 23.68
N ARG A 6 28.76 52.50 24.46
CA ARG A 6 28.08 51.25 24.13
C ARG A 6 27.22 51.46 22.87
N VAL A 7 27.35 50.58 21.88
CA VAL A 7 26.35 50.42 20.82
C VAL A 7 25.41 49.30 21.25
N SER A 8 24.13 49.65 21.30
CA SER A 8 23.03 48.82 21.77
C SER A 8 22.54 47.84 20.71
N LEU A 9 22.04 46.72 21.21
CA LEU A 9 21.30 45.66 20.56
C LEU A 9 19.94 46.19 20.07
N ALA A 10 19.95 47.04 19.02
CA ALA A 10 18.73 47.62 18.43
C ALA A 10 18.88 47.86 16.91
N GLY A 11 19.68 47.04 16.23
CA GLY A 11 19.93 47.11 14.78
C GLY A 11 19.72 45.78 14.04
N PHE A 12 18.92 44.87 14.60
CA PHE A 12 18.65 43.55 14.01
C PHE A 12 17.15 43.22 13.86
N ILE A 13 16.28 44.18 14.14
CA ILE A 13 14.82 44.04 14.04
C ILE A 13 14.26 45.24 13.28
N LEU A 14 14.56 45.35 11.97
CA LEU A 14 13.74 46.17 11.06
C LEU A 14 14.01 45.96 9.56
N VAL A 15 14.15 44.71 9.07
CA VAL A 15 14.01 44.43 7.61
C VAL A 15 13.38 43.05 7.37
N THR A 16 12.28 42.74 8.07
CA THR A 16 11.54 41.47 7.89
C THR A 16 10.04 41.66 8.02
N LEU A 17 9.47 42.74 7.46
CA LEU A 17 8.01 42.93 7.44
C LEU A 17 7.41 43.58 6.19
N ILE A 18 8.11 43.58 5.06
CA ILE A 18 7.48 43.92 3.78
C ILE A 18 8.08 42.97 2.73
N TRP A 19 7.22 42.41 1.88
CA TRP A 19 7.51 41.50 0.73
C TRP A 19 7.40 39.99 0.98
N MET A 20 6.16 39.50 1.12
CA MET A 20 5.67 38.36 0.32
C MET A 20 4.75 38.95 -0.76
N PRO A 21 4.68 38.44 -2.02
CA PRO A 21 4.68 37.00 -2.33
C PRO A 21 5.32 36.64 -3.70
N PHE A 22 6.56 36.17 -3.76
CA PHE A 22 7.08 35.49 -4.95
C PHE A 22 8.26 34.62 -4.50
N PHE A 23 8.11 33.30 -4.47
CA PHE A 23 9.16 32.30 -4.74
C PHE A 23 8.59 30.90 -4.46
N TYR A 24 7.87 30.37 -5.44
CA TYR A 24 7.53 28.95 -5.58
C TYR A 24 8.26 28.39 -6.81
N HIS A 25 9.57 28.60 -6.88
CA HIS A 25 10.46 28.00 -7.88
C HIS A 25 11.90 28.26 -7.43
N PHE A 26 12.52 27.29 -6.74
CA PHE A 26 13.96 27.02 -6.68
C PHE A 26 14.23 25.98 -5.57
N ARG A 27 14.13 24.69 -5.93
CA ARG A 27 14.66 23.59 -5.10
C ARG A 27 15.18 22.43 -5.96
N GLY A 28 15.83 22.78 -7.07
CA GLY A 28 16.91 21.99 -7.66
C GLY A 28 18.15 22.90 -7.62
N GLU A 29 19.32 22.36 -7.25
CA GLU A 29 20.64 23.04 -7.08
C GLU A 29 21.22 23.09 -5.64
N ILE A 30 20.72 22.30 -4.68
CA ILE A 30 21.48 22.01 -3.43
C ILE A 30 21.58 20.50 -3.24
N ASN A 31 22.23 19.83 -4.19
CA ASN A 31 22.71 18.44 -4.04
C ASN A 31 24.03 18.19 -4.78
N ARG A 32 24.79 19.25 -5.11
CA ARG A 32 26.06 19.13 -5.85
C ARG A 32 27.32 19.61 -5.13
N LEU A 33 27.24 19.91 -3.83
CA LEU A 33 28.38 20.43 -3.06
C LEU A 33 28.56 19.76 -1.70
N LEU A 34 28.51 18.42 -1.64
CA LEU A 34 28.93 17.69 -0.44
C LEU A 34 29.47 16.30 -0.80
N PHE A 35 30.46 16.27 -1.69
CA PHE A 35 31.44 15.18 -1.75
C PHE A 35 32.73 15.77 -2.34
N VAL A 36 33.73 15.93 -1.48
CA VAL A 36 35.17 15.68 -1.71
C VAL A 36 35.94 16.25 -0.52
N LYS A 37 36.88 15.44 -0.03
CA LYS A 37 37.96 15.73 0.95
C LYS A 37 37.69 15.49 2.43
N LEU A 38 37.56 14.21 2.80
CA LEU A 38 38.26 13.70 3.99
C LEU A 38 39.00 12.42 3.64
N ASN A 39 40.32 12.49 3.77
CA ASN A 39 41.28 11.43 3.55
C ASN A 39 41.95 11.17 4.91
N LYS A 40 41.74 9.99 5.50
CA LYS A 40 42.70 9.18 6.29
C LYS A 40 42.00 8.27 7.31
N LYS A 41 42.25 6.96 7.12
CA LYS A 41 42.34 5.88 8.11
C LYS A 41 41.18 5.69 9.10
N SER A 42 40.35 4.68 8.84
CA SER A 42 39.87 3.73 9.84
C SER A 42 39.24 2.53 9.14
N ASP A 43 39.45 1.36 9.73
CA ASP A 43 39.46 0.06 9.09
C ASP A 43 38.11 -0.39 8.52
N MET A 44 38.17 -0.84 7.26
CA MET A 44 37.06 -1.38 6.52
C MET A 44 36.92 -2.87 6.89
N ALA A 45 36.00 -3.19 7.79
CA ALA A 45 35.51 -4.56 7.95
C ALA A 45 34.65 -4.92 6.72
N ILE A 46 35.30 -5.48 5.71
CA ILE A 46 34.64 -6.11 4.56
C ILE A 46 34.01 -7.41 5.06
N PHE A 47 32.69 -7.44 5.23
CA PHE A 47 31.95 -8.70 5.32
C PHE A 47 31.77 -9.26 3.90
N THR A 48 32.75 -10.04 3.46
CA THR A 48 32.57 -10.96 2.34
C THR A 48 31.64 -12.09 2.78
N TYR A 49 30.49 -12.22 2.11
CA TYR A 49 29.66 -13.42 2.21
C TYR A 49 30.46 -14.63 1.68
N PRO A 50 30.60 -15.73 2.44
CA PRO A 50 31.30 -16.90 1.93
C PRO A 50 30.49 -17.57 0.81
N LYS A 51 31.09 -17.69 -0.38
CA LYS A 51 30.61 -18.51 -1.51
C LYS A 51 30.47 -20.01 -1.17
N ALA A 52 30.85 -20.44 0.04
CA ALA A 52 30.85 -21.84 0.46
C ALA A 52 29.46 -22.39 0.84
N LEU A 53 28.41 -21.57 0.99
CA LEU A 53 27.07 -22.06 1.36
C LEU A 53 26.18 -22.48 0.18
N MET A 54 26.63 -22.30 -1.07
CA MET A 54 25.86 -22.72 -2.26
C MET A 54 26.35 -24.03 -2.88
N ALA A 55 27.53 -24.54 -2.48
CA ALA A 55 28.06 -25.81 -2.99
C ALA A 55 27.54 -27.06 -2.24
N GLN A 56 26.71 -26.88 -1.20
CA GLN A 56 26.24 -27.96 -0.34
C GLN A 56 24.77 -28.35 -0.59
N PHE A 57 24.10 -27.72 -1.55
CA PHE A 57 22.72 -28.04 -1.96
C PHE A 57 22.62 -28.83 -3.28
N ASP A 58 23.74 -29.02 -4.00
CA ASP A 58 23.78 -29.69 -5.31
C ASP A 58 24.23 -31.17 -5.25
N GLN A 59 24.38 -31.77 -4.06
CA GLN A 59 24.82 -33.17 -3.91
C GLN A 59 23.75 -34.19 -3.47
N ASP A 60 22.54 -33.77 -3.08
CA ASP A 60 21.55 -34.69 -2.50
C ASP A 60 20.33 -35.03 -3.40
N ASN A 61 20.31 -34.64 -4.69
CA ASN A 61 19.18 -34.92 -5.58
C ASN A 61 19.52 -35.68 -6.88
N ASN A 62 20.59 -36.47 -6.86
CA ASN A 62 20.91 -37.38 -7.97
C ASN A 62 20.90 -38.84 -7.51
N THR A 63 19.69 -39.38 -7.30
CA THR A 63 19.48 -40.82 -7.51
C THR A 63 18.00 -41.11 -7.76
N THR A 64 17.72 -41.72 -8.92
CA THR A 64 16.67 -42.73 -9.17
C THR A 64 15.52 -42.34 -10.13
N ILE A 65 15.77 -42.67 -11.42
CA ILE A 65 14.88 -43.42 -12.37
C ILE A 65 13.68 -42.64 -12.97
N GLN A 66 13.77 -42.10 -14.19
CA GLN A 66 13.52 -42.75 -15.50
C GLN A 66 12.33 -43.74 -15.54
N GLN A 67 11.22 -43.38 -16.19
CA GLN A 67 10.68 -44.08 -17.38
C GLN A 67 9.26 -43.63 -17.75
N ASN A 68 9.07 -43.48 -19.07
CA ASN A 68 7.82 -43.61 -19.84
C ASN A 68 6.77 -42.48 -19.70
N LYS A 69 6.14 -41.95 -20.75
CA LYS A 69 5.89 -42.43 -22.12
C LYS A 69 5.56 -41.23 -23.02
N LYS A 70 6.08 -41.24 -24.26
CA LYS A 70 5.60 -40.40 -25.38
C LYS A 70 4.08 -40.53 -25.52
N MET A 71 3.35 -39.44 -25.34
CA MET A 71 1.97 -39.33 -25.81
C MET A 71 1.95 -38.36 -27.00
N LYS A 72 1.65 -38.91 -28.18
CA LYS A 72 1.31 -38.15 -29.39
C LYS A 72 0.00 -37.41 -29.11
N PHE A 73 0.00 -36.09 -29.26
CA PHE A 73 -1.24 -35.31 -29.33
C PHE A 73 -1.76 -35.34 -30.78
N GLU A 74 -2.89 -36.01 -30.98
CA GLU A 74 -3.75 -35.75 -32.14
C GLU A 74 -4.68 -34.55 -31.83
N PRO A 75 -4.93 -33.66 -32.80
CA PRO A 75 -5.81 -32.51 -32.60
C PRO A 75 -7.27 -32.95 -32.85
N ASN A 76 -8.01 -33.25 -31.78
CA ASN A 76 -9.45 -33.45 -31.87
C ASN A 76 -10.24 -32.24 -31.35
N SER A 77 -10.78 -31.52 -32.33
CA SER A 77 -12.11 -30.90 -32.37
C SER A 77 -12.66 -30.24 -31.10
N LEU A 78 -12.74 -28.91 -31.17
CA LEU A 78 -13.59 -28.02 -30.38
C LEU A 78 -14.96 -28.63 -30.06
N LYS A 79 -15.16 -29.05 -28.81
CA LYS A 79 -16.48 -29.00 -28.16
C LYS A 79 -16.49 -27.77 -27.26
N GLN A 80 -17.19 -26.74 -27.69
CA GLN A 80 -17.52 -25.58 -26.87
C GLN A 80 -18.44 -26.05 -25.73
N ASN A 81 -17.84 -26.44 -24.62
CA ASN A 81 -18.55 -26.50 -23.35
C ASN A 81 -18.80 -25.05 -22.92
N ASN A 82 -20.04 -24.59 -23.10
CA ASN A 82 -20.56 -23.37 -22.49
C ASN A 82 -20.65 -23.55 -20.97
N HIS A 83 -19.50 -23.60 -20.29
CA HIS A 83 -19.45 -23.29 -18.88
C HIS A 83 -19.64 -21.78 -18.76
N SER A 84 -20.72 -21.35 -18.09
CA SER A 84 -20.87 -19.95 -17.68
C SER A 84 -19.64 -19.57 -16.85
N VAL A 85 -18.72 -18.82 -17.46
CA VAL A 85 -17.53 -18.32 -16.77
C VAL A 85 -18.03 -17.43 -15.64
N ALA A 86 -17.86 -17.87 -14.40
CA ALA A 86 -18.24 -17.09 -13.23
C ALA A 86 -17.56 -15.72 -13.31
N SER A 87 -18.29 -14.66 -12.99
CA SER A 87 -17.73 -13.31 -13.01
C SER A 87 -16.52 -13.21 -12.06
N PRO A 88 -15.46 -12.46 -12.44
CA PRO A 88 -14.28 -12.28 -11.59
C PRO A 88 -14.64 -11.78 -10.19
N THR A 89 -14.01 -12.34 -9.16
CA THR A 89 -14.15 -11.80 -7.81
C THR A 89 -13.35 -10.51 -7.69
N LYS A 90 -13.92 -9.50 -7.04
CA LYS A 90 -13.24 -8.23 -6.75
C LYS A 90 -12.61 -8.26 -5.37
N TYR A 91 -11.33 -7.93 -5.28
CA TYR A 91 -10.57 -7.85 -4.03
C TYR A 91 -10.05 -6.45 -3.77
N ALA A 92 -10.32 -5.92 -2.58
CA ALA A 92 -9.64 -4.76 -2.03
C ALA A 92 -8.50 -5.22 -1.12
N VAL A 93 -7.26 -4.84 -1.44
CA VAL A 93 -6.08 -5.17 -0.65
C VAL A 93 -5.76 -4.01 0.27
N ILE A 94 -5.87 -4.24 1.56
CA ILE A 94 -5.66 -3.24 2.61
C ILE A 94 -4.50 -3.73 3.48
N THR A 95 -3.56 -2.84 3.79
CA THR A 95 -2.41 -3.19 4.62
C THR A 95 -2.35 -2.35 5.87
N SER A 96 -1.75 -2.92 6.91
CA SER A 96 -1.40 -2.18 8.12
C SER A 96 -0.15 -2.77 8.73
N SER A 97 0.51 -1.99 9.58
CA SER A 97 1.62 -2.48 10.39
C SER A 97 1.18 -2.59 11.85
N THR A 98 1.82 -3.49 12.60
CA THR A 98 1.49 -3.71 14.01
C THR A 98 1.76 -2.46 14.85
N PRO A 99 0.77 -1.86 15.54
CA PRO A 99 1.02 -0.64 16.30
C PRO A 99 1.98 -0.89 17.46
N ILE A 100 3.07 -0.11 17.53
CA ILE A 100 4.13 -0.29 18.54
C ILE A 100 4.10 0.84 19.56
N LYS A 101 4.22 2.11 19.11
CA LYS A 101 4.12 3.33 19.94
C LYS A 101 3.66 4.59 19.18
N ARG A 102 3.96 4.73 17.87
CA ARG A 102 3.59 5.91 17.07
C ARG A 102 2.08 5.96 16.80
N TRP A 103 1.48 7.14 16.97
CA TRP A 103 0.07 7.43 16.73
C TRP A 103 -0.39 7.05 15.32
N SER A 104 0.42 7.33 14.30
CA SER A 104 0.10 7.03 12.89
C SER A 104 -0.18 5.54 12.61
N ASN A 105 0.45 4.62 13.35
CA ASN A 105 0.25 3.19 13.12
C ASN A 105 -1.06 2.72 13.76
N TRP A 106 -1.48 3.37 14.86
CA TRP A 106 -2.78 3.10 15.48
C TRP A 106 -3.93 3.56 14.60
N ASP A 107 -3.79 4.67 13.89
CA ASP A 107 -4.81 5.16 12.96
C ASP A 107 -5.18 4.10 11.92
N TYR A 108 -4.18 3.46 11.31
CA TYR A 108 -4.40 2.41 10.31
C TYR A 108 -5.07 1.19 10.94
N ALA A 109 -4.53 0.68 12.05
CA ALA A 109 -5.10 -0.50 12.72
C ALA A 109 -6.55 -0.26 13.19
N PHE A 110 -6.84 0.92 13.74
CA PHE A 110 -8.18 1.32 14.19
C PHE A 110 -9.19 1.36 13.03
N ARG A 111 -8.77 1.92 11.88
CA ARG A 111 -9.64 2.08 10.71
C ARG A 111 -9.90 0.78 9.95
N LEU A 112 -8.97 -0.17 10.02
CA LEU A 112 -9.00 -1.40 9.21
C LEU A 112 -10.39 -2.06 9.13
N PRO A 113 -11.07 -2.40 10.25
CA PRO A 113 -12.33 -3.12 10.14
C PRO A 113 -13.45 -2.26 9.58
N ILE A 114 -13.45 -0.95 9.83
CA ILE A 114 -14.46 -0.03 9.30
C ILE A 114 -14.26 0.11 7.80
N THR A 115 -13.02 0.31 7.34
CA THR A 115 -12.68 0.39 5.91
C THR A 115 -13.02 -0.91 5.18
N VAL A 116 -12.78 -2.07 5.80
CA VAL A 116 -13.20 -3.38 5.25
C VAL A 116 -14.71 -3.42 5.00
N GLU A 117 -15.54 -2.98 5.95
CA GLU A 117 -17.00 -2.94 5.77
C GLU A 117 -17.42 -2.02 4.62
N VAL A 118 -16.70 -0.90 4.41
CA VAL A 118 -16.96 -0.02 3.26
C VAL A 118 -16.77 -0.78 1.96
N TYR A 119 -15.63 -1.46 1.77
CA TYR A 119 -15.37 -2.21 0.52
C TYR A 119 -16.30 -3.42 0.35
N ILE A 120 -16.69 -4.09 1.44
CA ILE A 120 -17.70 -5.17 1.40
C ILE A 120 -19.04 -4.65 0.90
N LYS A 121 -19.49 -3.47 1.37
CA LYS A 121 -20.72 -2.83 0.88
C LYS A 121 -20.64 -2.53 -0.63
N LEU A 122 -19.43 -2.33 -1.16
CA LEU A 122 -19.17 -2.13 -2.59
C LEU A 122 -18.97 -3.44 -3.37
N ASN A 123 -19.34 -4.58 -2.77
CA ASN A 123 -19.22 -5.92 -3.34
C ASN A 123 -17.77 -6.31 -3.66
N PHE A 124 -16.84 -5.95 -2.77
CA PHE A 124 -15.48 -6.49 -2.75
C PHE A 124 -15.35 -7.51 -1.62
N LYS A 125 -14.55 -8.55 -1.87
CA LYS A 125 -13.86 -9.26 -0.78
C LYS A 125 -12.65 -8.44 -0.36
N CYS A 126 -12.20 -8.58 0.87
CA CYS A 126 -11.03 -7.87 1.36
C CYS A 126 -9.88 -8.84 1.62
N ILE A 127 -8.67 -8.47 1.21
CA ILE A 127 -7.43 -9.10 1.65
C ILE A 127 -6.78 -8.10 2.60
N VAL A 128 -6.62 -8.49 3.85
CA VAL A 128 -5.98 -7.66 4.87
C VAL A 128 -4.62 -8.24 5.19
N ILE A 129 -3.55 -7.48 4.92
CA ILE A 129 -2.19 -7.87 5.28
C ILE A 129 -1.73 -7.05 6.48
N ILE A 130 -1.36 -7.75 7.54
CA ILE A 130 -0.77 -7.14 8.74
C ILE A 130 0.71 -7.47 8.77
N SER A 131 1.55 -6.45 8.66
CA SER A 131 3.00 -6.59 8.81
C SER A 131 3.41 -6.38 10.28
N GLY A 132 4.11 -7.35 10.85
CA GLY A 132 4.64 -7.30 12.22
C GLY A 132 4.16 -8.47 13.08
N SER A 133 4.11 -8.25 14.39
CA SER A 133 3.93 -9.33 15.39
C SER A 133 2.51 -9.87 15.47
N PHE A 134 2.29 -11.11 15.03
CA PHE A 134 1.01 -11.81 15.23
C PHE A 134 0.66 -11.93 16.71
N SER A 135 1.63 -12.31 17.55
CA SER A 135 1.42 -12.51 18.98
C SER A 135 0.84 -11.26 19.64
N ARG A 136 1.35 -10.07 19.28
CA ARG A 136 0.83 -8.79 19.77
C ARG A 136 -0.60 -8.51 19.34
N TRP A 137 -0.99 -8.86 18.12
CA TRP A 137 -2.38 -8.72 17.67
C TRP A 137 -3.35 -9.64 18.42
N THR A 138 -2.87 -10.81 18.85
CA THR A 138 -3.69 -11.75 19.61
C THR A 138 -3.69 -11.51 21.13
N SER A 139 -2.70 -10.80 21.66
CA SER A 139 -2.56 -10.58 23.11
C SER A 139 -2.93 -9.18 23.58
N HIS A 140 -2.74 -8.14 22.77
CA HIS A 140 -3.09 -6.76 23.14
C HIS A 140 -4.61 -6.56 23.11
N PRO A 141 -5.26 -6.05 24.17
CA PRO A 141 -6.73 -5.96 24.26
C PRO A 141 -7.39 -5.29 23.04
N ALA A 142 -6.94 -4.08 22.69
CA ALA A 142 -7.47 -3.36 21.52
C ALA A 142 -7.24 -4.10 20.19
N LEU A 143 -6.00 -4.57 19.93
CA LEU A 143 -5.68 -5.26 18.68
C LEU A 143 -6.40 -6.60 18.56
N ARG A 144 -6.65 -7.29 19.68
CA ARG A 144 -7.40 -8.54 19.70
C ARG A 144 -8.84 -8.34 19.25
N VAL A 145 -9.50 -7.27 19.71
CA VAL A 145 -10.86 -6.92 19.26
C VAL A 145 -10.89 -6.65 17.75
N ILE A 146 -9.89 -5.91 17.23
CA ILE A 146 -9.74 -5.64 15.79
C ILE A 146 -9.50 -6.96 15.02
N TYR A 147 -8.57 -7.79 15.49
CA TYR A 147 -8.22 -9.09 14.91
C TYR A 147 -9.43 -10.03 14.85
N ASP A 148 -10.14 -10.21 15.98
CA ASP A 148 -11.28 -11.11 16.07
C ASP A 148 -12.42 -10.66 15.14
N ARG A 149 -12.64 -9.34 15.01
CA ARG A 149 -13.63 -8.82 14.05
C ARG A 149 -13.25 -9.13 12.61
N LEU A 150 -12.00 -8.87 12.21
CA LEU A 150 -11.52 -9.16 10.86
C LEU A 150 -11.57 -10.66 10.55
N LYS A 151 -11.13 -11.50 11.50
CA LYS A 151 -11.07 -12.96 11.34
C LYS A 151 -12.46 -13.61 11.17
N LYS A 152 -13.46 -13.11 11.88
CA LYS A 152 -14.84 -13.65 11.83
C LYS A 152 -15.59 -13.26 10.55
N ASN A 153 -15.12 -12.27 9.81
CA ASN A 153 -15.77 -11.81 8.60
C ASN A 153 -15.41 -12.72 7.41
N ALA A 154 -16.39 -13.47 6.89
CA ALA A 154 -16.19 -14.43 5.80
C ALA A 154 -15.74 -13.80 4.46
N ASN A 155 -15.93 -12.48 4.30
CA ASN A 155 -15.45 -11.74 3.13
C ASN A 155 -14.02 -11.22 3.29
N VAL A 156 -13.35 -11.54 4.40
CA VAL A 156 -11.98 -11.11 4.70
C VAL A 156 -11.02 -12.30 4.66
N LYS A 157 -9.99 -12.19 3.82
CA LYS A 157 -8.78 -13.01 3.91
C LYS A 157 -7.74 -12.25 4.72
N LEU A 158 -7.52 -12.68 5.97
CA LEU A 158 -6.54 -12.07 6.86
C LEU A 158 -5.19 -12.79 6.77
N MET A 159 -4.13 -12.04 6.52
CA MET A 159 -2.76 -12.56 6.43
C MET A 159 -1.82 -11.76 7.33
N PHE A 160 -0.96 -12.47 8.05
CA PHE A 160 0.11 -11.88 8.84
C PHE A 160 1.46 -12.08 8.15
N LEU A 161 2.17 -11.00 7.91
CA LEU A 161 3.56 -10.99 7.49
C LEU A 161 4.42 -10.70 8.71
N GLU A 162 4.92 -11.75 9.37
CA GLU A 162 5.80 -11.63 10.54
C GLU A 162 7.09 -10.96 10.11
N THR A 163 7.39 -9.81 10.71
CA THR A 163 8.57 -9.04 10.34
C THR A 163 9.07 -8.19 11.50
N ALA A 164 10.33 -7.78 11.43
CA ALA A 164 10.95 -6.98 12.48
C ALA A 164 10.32 -5.58 12.57
N ILE A 165 10.23 -5.07 13.81
CA ILE A 165 9.72 -3.74 14.16
C ILE A 165 10.30 -2.62 13.27
N LYS A 166 11.58 -2.71 12.92
CA LYS A 166 12.28 -1.69 12.12
C LYS A 166 11.77 -1.56 10.68
N VAL A 167 11.20 -2.63 10.11
CA VAL A 167 10.81 -2.68 8.68
C VAL A 167 9.31 -2.89 8.46
N GLN A 168 8.52 -3.15 9.50
CA GLN A 168 7.09 -3.47 9.34
C GLN A 168 6.25 -2.41 8.59
N THR A 169 6.57 -1.13 8.69
CA THR A 169 5.83 -0.07 7.98
C THR A 169 6.15 -0.11 6.50
N LEU A 170 7.44 -0.24 6.17
CA LEU A 170 7.88 -0.41 4.80
C LEU A 170 7.31 -1.71 4.20
N MET A 171 7.27 -2.79 4.98
CA MET A 171 6.64 -4.06 4.56
C MET A 171 5.14 -3.92 4.34
N ALA A 172 4.42 -3.16 5.17
CA ALA A 172 3.01 -2.89 4.93
C ALA A 172 2.81 -2.19 3.58
N MET A 173 3.62 -1.17 3.27
CA MET A 173 3.57 -0.46 1.98
C MET A 173 3.90 -1.37 0.79
N ALA A 174 4.98 -2.16 0.88
CA ALA A 174 5.45 -2.98 -0.23
C ALA A 174 4.62 -4.25 -0.45
N SER A 175 4.17 -4.91 0.62
CA SER A 175 3.54 -6.25 0.56
C SER A 175 2.26 -6.30 -0.28
N ARG A 176 1.48 -5.22 -0.32
CA ARG A 176 0.27 -5.14 -1.16
C ARG A 176 0.54 -5.41 -2.64
N ILE A 177 1.69 -5.00 -3.15
CA ILE A 177 2.05 -5.17 -4.56
C ILE A 177 2.26 -6.63 -4.93
N PHE A 178 2.68 -7.42 -3.95
CA PHE A 178 3.03 -8.82 -4.13
C PHE A 178 1.86 -9.77 -3.84
N VAL A 179 0.69 -9.27 -3.40
CA VAL A 179 -0.54 -10.06 -3.16
C VAL A 179 -0.85 -11.05 -4.29
N PRO A 180 -0.81 -10.66 -5.57
CA PRO A 180 -1.13 -11.56 -6.66
C PRO A 180 -0.26 -12.83 -6.69
N TYR A 181 0.92 -12.78 -6.10
CA TYR A 181 1.87 -13.88 -6.10
C TYR A 181 1.71 -14.84 -4.93
N PHE A 182 1.18 -14.42 -3.77
CA PHE A 182 1.21 -15.27 -2.57
C PHE A 182 -0.14 -15.46 -1.87
N ILE A 183 -1.23 -14.81 -2.31
CA ILE A 183 -2.54 -15.03 -1.71
C ILE A 183 -3.15 -16.34 -2.20
N PRO A 184 -3.41 -17.32 -1.30
CA PRO A 184 -4.04 -18.57 -1.70
C PRO A 184 -5.46 -18.38 -2.26
N GLY A 185 -5.76 -19.12 -3.33
CA GLY A 185 -7.07 -19.13 -3.97
C GLY A 185 -7.46 -17.81 -4.65
N LEU A 186 -6.49 -16.98 -5.01
CA LEU A 186 -6.70 -15.84 -5.91
C LEU A 186 -6.56 -16.35 -7.35
N LYS A 187 -7.61 -16.17 -8.17
CA LYS A 187 -7.61 -16.63 -9.56
C LYS A 187 -6.95 -15.60 -10.48
N PRO A 188 -6.32 -16.00 -11.60
CA PRO A 188 -5.70 -15.07 -12.55
C PRO A 188 -6.63 -13.94 -13.02
N GLU A 189 -7.91 -14.26 -13.21
CA GLU A 189 -8.94 -13.34 -13.69
C GLU A 189 -9.51 -12.41 -12.60
N ASP A 190 -9.32 -12.73 -11.32
CA ASP A 190 -9.84 -11.92 -10.20
C ASP A 190 -9.30 -10.49 -10.25
N ILE A 191 -10.15 -9.51 -9.98
CA ILE A 191 -9.78 -8.10 -10.01
C ILE A 191 -9.20 -7.70 -8.66
N VAL A 192 -8.02 -7.10 -8.66
CA VAL A 192 -7.31 -6.69 -7.44
C VAL A 192 -7.11 -5.18 -7.47
N MET A 193 -7.72 -4.51 -6.49
CA MET A 193 -7.51 -3.10 -6.18
C MET A 193 -6.65 -3.01 -4.93
N MET A 194 -5.55 -2.28 -5.00
CA MET A 194 -4.80 -1.91 -3.80
C MET A 194 -5.43 -0.67 -3.22
N THR A 195 -5.48 -0.55 -1.89
CA THR A 195 -6.02 0.64 -1.23
C THR A 195 -5.37 0.88 0.13
N ASP A 196 -5.72 1.99 0.76
CA ASP A 196 -5.24 2.42 2.07
C ASP A 196 -6.30 2.17 3.13
N ALA A 197 -5.87 1.93 4.38
CA ALA A 197 -6.79 1.75 5.50
C ALA A 197 -7.59 3.01 5.82
N ASP A 198 -7.21 4.16 5.26
CA ASP A 198 -7.83 5.46 5.46
C ASP A 198 -8.45 6.06 4.18
N LEU A 199 -8.63 5.27 3.12
CA LEU A 199 -9.26 5.72 1.88
C LEU A 199 -10.57 4.97 1.59
N TRP A 200 -11.67 5.70 1.56
CA TRP A 200 -13.01 5.16 1.31
C TRP A 200 -13.53 5.59 -0.06
N LEU A 201 -13.94 4.62 -0.88
CA LEU A 201 -14.77 4.88 -2.05
C LEU A 201 -16.20 5.17 -1.59
N LEU A 202 -16.87 6.15 -2.21
CA LEU A 202 -18.14 6.68 -1.73
C LEU A 202 -19.27 6.49 -2.74
N GLY A 203 -20.34 5.81 -2.29
CA GLY A 203 -21.62 5.72 -2.98
C GLY A 203 -21.56 5.15 -4.40
N GLN A 204 -22.62 5.43 -5.17
CA GLN A 204 -22.75 5.00 -6.56
C GLN A 204 -21.66 5.59 -7.45
N ARG A 205 -21.26 6.85 -7.19
CA ARG A 205 -20.21 7.53 -7.95
C ARG A 205 -18.86 6.84 -7.75
N GLY A 206 -18.50 6.48 -6.52
CA GLY A 206 -17.34 5.65 -6.23
C GLY A 206 -17.36 4.34 -7.03
N LEU A 207 -18.49 3.63 -7.00
CA LEU A 207 -18.70 2.38 -7.76
C LEU A 207 -18.49 2.56 -9.26
N GLU A 208 -19.10 3.58 -9.88
CA GLU A 208 -18.94 3.86 -11.32
C GLU A 208 -17.48 4.08 -11.73
N TYR A 209 -16.68 4.68 -10.83
CA TYR A 209 -15.27 4.89 -11.08
C TYR A 209 -14.49 3.59 -11.00
N VAL A 210 -14.89 2.66 -10.13
CA VAL A 210 -14.32 1.31 -9.99
C VAL A 210 -15.13 0.21 -10.69
N SER A 211 -16.00 0.56 -11.63
CA SER A 211 -16.66 -0.44 -12.48
C SER A 211 -15.65 -0.96 -13.51
N PHE A 212 -15.18 -2.20 -13.28
CA PHE A 212 -14.35 -2.99 -14.18
C PHE A 212 -15.25 -4.00 -14.89
N ASN A 213 -15.37 -3.89 -16.22
CA ASN A 213 -16.18 -4.82 -17.00
C ASN A 213 -15.36 -5.95 -17.63
N SER A 214 -14.04 -5.94 -17.50
CA SER A 214 -13.20 -7.03 -18.01
C SER A 214 -11.89 -7.17 -17.24
N SER A 215 -11.37 -8.40 -17.23
CA SER A 215 -10.00 -8.75 -16.80
C SER A 215 -8.93 -8.32 -17.81
N SER A 216 -9.30 -7.54 -18.83
CA SER A 216 -8.48 -7.25 -20.01
C SER A 216 -7.93 -5.82 -20.05
N GLU A 217 -8.19 -4.98 -19.04
CA GLU A 217 -7.66 -3.61 -18.96
C GLU A 217 -7.03 -3.29 -17.60
N ILE A 218 -6.10 -2.33 -17.60
CA ILE A 218 -5.69 -1.63 -16.37
C ILE A 218 -6.58 -0.40 -16.23
N LEU A 219 -7.30 -0.27 -15.11
CA LEU A 219 -8.05 0.95 -14.80
C LEU A 219 -7.36 1.71 -13.67
N ILE A 220 -7.08 2.98 -13.96
CA ILE A 220 -6.47 3.93 -13.03
C ILE A 220 -7.51 5.02 -12.77
N THR A 221 -8.14 4.95 -11.60
CA THR A 221 -9.00 6.02 -11.11
C THR A 221 -8.14 7.22 -10.70
N ASN A 222 -8.66 8.44 -10.79
CA ASN A 222 -7.91 9.65 -10.45
C ASN A 222 -6.48 9.77 -11.04
N ALA A 223 -6.27 9.32 -12.28
CA ALA A 223 -4.94 9.11 -12.89
C ALA A 223 -4.06 10.36 -13.05
N PHE A 224 -4.59 11.54 -12.72
CA PHE A 224 -3.93 12.83 -12.91
C PHE A 224 -3.72 13.59 -11.59
N CYS A 225 -3.97 12.95 -10.44
CA CYS A 225 -3.86 13.58 -9.11
C CYS A 225 -2.46 14.09 -8.78
N CYS A 226 -1.46 13.34 -9.23
CA CYS A 226 -0.17 13.30 -8.57
C CYS A 226 0.97 13.77 -9.49
N GLY A 227 0.61 14.24 -10.70
CA GLY A 227 1.54 14.81 -11.65
C GLY A 227 2.49 13.78 -12.26
N ASN A 228 3.76 14.18 -12.43
CA ASN A 228 4.83 13.32 -12.92
C ASN A 228 6.03 13.41 -11.98
N PHE A 229 6.83 12.34 -11.94
CA PHE A 229 8.14 12.34 -11.32
C PHE A 229 9.24 12.08 -12.36
N GLN A 230 10.47 12.40 -12.00
CA GLN A 230 11.64 12.09 -12.83
C GLN A 230 12.42 10.93 -12.22
N LEU A 231 12.83 9.98 -13.06
CA LEU A 231 13.70 8.86 -12.70
C LEU A 231 14.46 8.43 -13.95
N ASP A 232 15.78 8.27 -13.85
CA ASP A 232 16.65 7.84 -14.97
C ASP A 232 16.47 8.67 -16.26
N GLY A 233 16.29 9.99 -16.11
CA GLY A 233 16.04 10.90 -17.24
C GLY A 233 14.64 10.79 -17.87
N LEU A 234 13.78 9.91 -17.36
CA LEU A 234 12.41 9.73 -17.83
C LEU A 234 11.43 10.54 -16.99
N LYS A 235 10.46 11.18 -17.65
CA LYS A 235 9.29 11.79 -17.01
C LYS A 235 8.16 10.76 -16.95
N ILE A 236 7.86 10.28 -15.75
CA ILE A 236 6.92 9.19 -15.52
C ILE A 236 5.67 9.74 -14.82
N PRO A 237 4.45 9.44 -15.31
CA PRO A 237 3.22 9.79 -14.60
C PRO A 237 3.17 9.12 -13.22
N HIS A 238 2.85 9.88 -12.17
CA HIS A 238 2.64 9.31 -10.83
C HIS A 238 1.17 8.90 -10.69
N TYR A 239 0.93 7.60 -10.53
CA TYR A 239 -0.37 7.04 -10.21
C TYR A 239 -0.42 6.65 -8.73
N ALA A 240 -1.39 7.21 -8.00
CA ALA A 240 -1.66 6.79 -6.63
C ALA A 240 -2.11 5.33 -6.63
N MET A 241 -1.45 4.48 -5.85
CA MET A 241 -1.67 3.04 -5.96
C MET A 241 -3.05 2.63 -5.45
N CYS A 242 -3.60 3.40 -4.52
CA CYS A 242 -4.97 3.26 -4.02
C CYS A 242 -6.07 3.51 -5.08
N HIS A 243 -5.68 3.81 -6.33
CA HIS A 243 -6.57 4.04 -7.46
C HIS A 243 -6.29 3.13 -8.65
N ILE A 244 -5.42 2.14 -8.50
CA ILE A 244 -5.08 1.22 -9.57
C ILE A 244 -5.80 -0.09 -9.33
N SER A 245 -6.48 -0.60 -10.34
CA SER A 245 -6.94 -1.98 -10.32
C SER A 245 -6.86 -2.62 -11.69
N MET A 246 -6.57 -3.91 -11.66
CA MET A 246 -6.36 -4.79 -12.81
C MET A 246 -6.52 -6.22 -12.32
N SER A 247 -6.55 -7.20 -13.22
CA SER A 247 -6.61 -8.61 -12.84
C SER A 247 -5.34 -9.06 -12.12
N ALA A 248 -5.44 -10.12 -11.32
CA ALA A 248 -4.30 -10.70 -10.63
C ALA A 248 -3.18 -11.11 -11.60
N ASN A 249 -3.54 -11.63 -12.79
CA ASN A 249 -2.56 -11.95 -13.84
C ASN A 249 -1.87 -10.68 -14.38
N GLN A 250 -2.62 -9.63 -14.66
CA GLN A 250 -2.06 -8.38 -15.16
C GLN A 250 -1.13 -7.72 -14.15
N TRP A 251 -1.43 -7.79 -12.84
CA TRP A 251 -0.47 -7.35 -11.83
C TRP A 251 0.85 -8.12 -11.93
N LYS A 252 0.80 -9.43 -12.15
CA LYS A 252 2.01 -10.23 -12.35
C LYS A 252 2.78 -9.78 -13.60
N ASP A 253 2.06 -9.60 -14.72
CA ASP A 253 2.63 -9.21 -16.01
C ASP A 253 3.24 -7.81 -16.02
N VAL A 254 2.63 -6.85 -15.31
CA VAL A 254 3.11 -5.46 -15.20
C VAL A 254 4.33 -5.39 -14.31
N LEU A 255 4.29 -6.07 -13.17
CA LEU A 255 5.37 -5.98 -12.20
C LEU A 255 6.59 -6.78 -12.65
N LYS A 256 6.40 -7.82 -13.49
CA LYS A 256 7.40 -8.81 -13.92
C LYS A 256 8.41 -9.08 -12.82
N VAL A 257 7.91 -9.31 -11.62
CA VAL A 257 8.78 -9.60 -10.49
C VAL A 257 9.43 -10.94 -10.83
N ASP A 258 10.75 -10.94 -10.74
CA ASP A 258 11.69 -11.97 -11.21
C ASP A 258 11.19 -13.42 -11.06
N SER A 259 11.79 -14.34 -11.82
CA SER A 259 11.70 -15.80 -11.70
C SER A 259 11.55 -16.30 -10.25
N TYR A 260 12.18 -15.62 -9.29
CA TYR A 260 12.02 -15.82 -7.84
C TYR A 260 10.58 -16.03 -7.35
N PHE A 261 9.56 -15.34 -7.88
CA PHE A 261 8.17 -15.58 -7.46
C PHE A 261 7.44 -16.63 -8.30
N ARG A 262 7.99 -17.05 -9.45
CA ARG A 262 7.41 -18.15 -10.25
C ARG A 262 7.63 -19.49 -9.57
N ASP A 263 8.77 -19.63 -8.87
CA ASP A 263 9.15 -20.87 -8.17
C ASP A 263 8.69 -20.89 -6.70
N VAL A 264 8.09 -19.79 -6.22
CA VAL A 264 7.51 -19.72 -4.87
C VAL A 264 6.20 -20.50 -4.86
N ASN A 265 6.25 -21.73 -4.37
CA ASN A 265 5.03 -22.47 -4.02
C ASN A 265 4.33 -21.75 -2.86
N THR A 266 3.32 -20.94 -3.18
CA THR A 266 2.58 -20.10 -2.23
C THR A 266 2.06 -20.82 -0.97
N THR A 267 1.77 -22.12 -1.07
CA THR A 267 1.31 -22.94 0.06
C THR A 267 2.41 -23.20 1.09
N GLU A 268 3.68 -23.19 0.69
CA GLU A 268 4.82 -23.38 1.58
C GLU A 268 5.05 -22.16 2.49
N TYR A 269 4.69 -20.98 2.00
CA TYR A 269 4.96 -19.71 2.70
C TYR A 269 3.80 -19.28 3.59
N VAL A 270 2.57 -19.68 3.26
CA VAL A 270 1.35 -19.27 3.97
C VAL A 270 0.78 -20.44 4.75
N GLU A 271 1.14 -20.51 6.04
CA GLU A 271 0.63 -21.53 6.96
C GLU A 271 -0.32 -20.86 7.96
N ASN A 272 -1.58 -21.31 8.05
CA ASN A 272 -2.57 -20.79 8.99
C ASN A 272 -2.73 -19.26 8.96
N GLY A 273 -2.67 -18.66 7.76
CA GLY A 273 -2.75 -17.21 7.56
C GLY A 273 -1.50 -16.44 7.97
N ARG A 274 -0.36 -17.11 8.16
CA ARG A 274 0.94 -16.51 8.49
C ARG A 274 1.93 -16.75 7.36
N ALA A 275 2.49 -15.67 6.83
CA ALA A 275 3.51 -15.68 5.80
C ALA A 275 4.90 -15.73 6.45
N LYS A 276 5.54 -16.92 6.45
CA LYS A 276 6.91 -17.11 6.95
C LYS A 276 7.92 -16.78 5.85
N ASN A 277 9.02 -16.10 6.16
CA ASN A 277 10.13 -15.73 5.24
C ASN A 277 9.77 -14.87 4.02
N LEU A 278 8.48 -14.63 3.74
CA LEU A 278 8.02 -13.77 2.65
C LEU A 278 8.52 -12.33 2.83
N ASP A 279 8.76 -11.90 4.06
CA ASP A 279 9.31 -10.59 4.37
C ASP A 279 10.73 -10.44 3.81
N LYS A 280 11.57 -11.48 3.89
CA LYS A 280 12.92 -11.47 3.30
C LYS A 280 12.88 -11.40 1.79
N ILE A 281 11.94 -12.11 1.15
CA ILE A 281 11.76 -12.10 -0.30
C ILE A 281 11.31 -10.72 -0.77
N ILE A 282 10.27 -10.17 -0.13
CA ILE A 282 9.77 -8.82 -0.41
C ILE A 282 10.87 -7.80 -0.18
N GLN A 283 11.59 -7.87 0.93
CA GLN A 283 12.74 -7.00 1.20
C GLN A 283 13.77 -7.10 0.08
N LYS A 284 14.27 -8.30 -0.21
CA LYS A 284 15.29 -8.51 -1.26
C LYS A 284 14.85 -7.90 -2.58
N ILE A 285 13.65 -8.24 -3.06
CA ILE A 285 13.17 -7.76 -4.36
C ILE A 285 12.95 -6.25 -4.33
N PHE A 286 12.31 -5.74 -3.29
CA PHE A 286 12.05 -4.32 -3.17
C PHE A 286 13.35 -3.51 -3.01
N PHE A 287 14.38 -4.06 -2.38
CA PHE A 287 15.67 -3.37 -2.22
C PHE A 287 16.56 -3.52 -3.45
N ASP A 288 16.71 -4.72 -3.98
CA ASP A 288 17.54 -5.01 -5.17
C ASP A 288 16.99 -4.30 -6.41
N THR A 289 15.66 -4.32 -6.59
CA THR A 289 15.04 -3.71 -7.77
C THR A 289 15.03 -2.18 -7.70
N PHE A 290 15.04 -1.59 -6.50
CA PHE A 290 14.83 -0.14 -6.34
C PHE A 290 15.96 0.60 -5.64
N GLY A 291 17.07 -0.07 -5.31
CA GLY A 291 18.26 0.53 -4.69
C GLY A 291 17.98 1.17 -3.33
N VAL A 292 16.90 0.77 -2.66
CA VAL A 292 16.46 1.37 -1.41
C VAL A 292 17.17 0.68 -0.26
N ASN A 293 17.85 1.45 0.58
CA ASN A 293 18.46 0.90 1.78
C ASN A 293 17.33 0.61 2.82
N PRO A 294 17.25 -0.60 3.40
CA PRO A 294 16.28 -0.93 4.46
C PRO A 294 16.30 0.01 5.66
N ASN A 295 17.39 0.76 5.84
CA ASN A 295 17.58 1.72 6.93
C ASN A 295 17.14 3.15 6.58
N VAL A 296 16.55 3.39 5.40
CA VAL A 296 16.06 4.73 5.03
C VAL A 296 14.87 5.11 5.92
N PRO A 297 14.89 6.28 6.59
CA PRO A 297 13.76 6.73 7.39
C PRO A 297 12.48 6.85 6.55
N VAL A 298 11.36 6.42 7.14
CA VAL A 298 10.00 6.37 6.55
C VAL A 298 9.60 7.65 5.78
N GLY A 299 10.11 8.83 6.16
CA GLY A 299 9.80 10.10 5.48
C GLY A 299 10.39 10.27 4.07
N ILE A 300 11.48 9.58 3.73
CA ILE A 300 12.13 9.64 2.40
C ILE A 300 11.53 8.57 1.46
N GLY A 301 10.98 7.48 2.02
CA GLY A 301 10.34 6.38 1.29
C GLY A 301 8.84 6.55 1.00
N SER A 302 8.23 7.67 1.36
CA SER A 302 6.80 7.93 1.09
C SER A 302 6.51 7.80 -0.41
N TYR A 303 5.49 7.00 -0.74
CA TYR A 303 5.04 6.71 -2.11
C TYR A 303 6.03 5.92 -2.99
N LEU A 304 7.04 5.27 -2.40
CA LEU A 304 8.01 4.49 -3.18
C LEU A 304 7.34 3.32 -3.93
N ASP A 305 6.42 2.64 -3.26
CA ASP A 305 5.54 1.62 -3.84
C ASP A 305 4.70 2.16 -5.00
N GLU A 306 4.12 3.36 -4.85
CA GLU A 306 3.33 3.98 -5.91
C GLU A 306 4.17 4.39 -7.12
N LYS A 307 5.32 5.03 -6.89
CA LYS A 307 6.27 5.43 -7.95
C LYS A 307 6.81 4.21 -8.68
N MET A 308 7.07 3.14 -7.95
CA MET A 308 7.47 1.86 -8.51
C MET A 308 6.40 1.29 -9.44
N VAL A 309 5.16 1.14 -8.96
CA VAL A 309 4.06 0.63 -9.79
C VAL A 309 3.83 1.53 -11.00
N SER A 310 3.94 2.84 -10.82
CA SER A 310 3.84 3.83 -11.90
C SER A 310 4.91 3.63 -12.98
N LYS A 311 6.18 3.42 -12.58
CA LYS A 311 7.28 3.10 -13.51
C LYS A 311 6.99 1.80 -14.26
N ARG A 312 6.54 0.75 -13.57
CA ARG A 312 6.23 -0.55 -14.18
C ARG A 312 5.09 -0.48 -15.18
N ILE A 313 4.01 0.24 -14.85
CA ILE A 313 2.91 0.50 -15.79
C ILE A 313 3.42 1.28 -17.01
N TYR A 314 4.27 2.28 -16.80
CA TYR A 314 4.85 3.06 -17.89
C TYR A 314 5.73 2.22 -18.83
N GLU A 315 6.60 1.37 -18.28
CA GLU A 315 7.41 0.42 -19.05
C GLU A 315 6.56 -0.61 -19.78
N TYR A 316 5.56 -1.17 -19.11
CA TYR A 316 4.62 -2.12 -19.69
C TYR A 316 3.85 -1.51 -20.86
N GLN A 317 3.37 -0.26 -20.73
CA GLN A 317 2.69 0.46 -21.79
C GLN A 317 3.59 0.69 -23.01
N LYS A 318 4.89 0.93 -22.81
CA LYS A 318 5.86 1.06 -23.92
C LYS A 318 6.07 -0.25 -24.67
N LEU A 319 6.13 -1.38 -23.94
CA LEU A 319 6.31 -2.71 -24.53
C LEU A 319 5.03 -3.25 -25.17
N HIS A 320 3.86 -2.80 -24.70
CA HIS A 320 2.55 -3.24 -25.16
C HIS A 320 1.66 -2.04 -25.52
N PRO A 321 1.95 -1.28 -26.59
CA PRO A 321 1.25 -0.03 -26.90
C PRO A 321 -0.25 -0.20 -27.17
N SER A 322 -0.68 -1.38 -27.63
CA SER A 322 -2.08 -1.71 -27.91
C SER A 322 -2.86 -2.18 -26.67
N PHE A 323 -2.20 -2.39 -25.54
CA PHE A 323 -2.85 -2.87 -24.34
C PHE A 323 -3.70 -1.75 -23.71
N PRO A 324 -4.99 -2.01 -23.40
CA PRO A 324 -5.89 -0.96 -22.92
C PRO A 324 -5.56 -0.55 -21.48
N ILE A 325 -5.25 0.74 -21.30
CA ILE A 325 -5.12 1.38 -19.99
C ILE A 325 -6.16 2.50 -19.90
N LYS A 326 -7.22 2.28 -19.13
CA LYS A 326 -8.30 3.23 -18.92
C LYS A 326 -7.94 4.19 -17.80
N LYS A 327 -7.75 5.46 -18.15
CA LYS A 327 -7.38 6.53 -17.21
C LYS A 327 -8.59 7.41 -16.97
N LYS A 328 -9.14 7.42 -15.74
CA LYS A 328 -10.26 8.29 -15.37
C LYS A 328 -9.76 9.49 -14.56
N ARG A 329 -10.37 10.65 -14.79
CA ARG A 329 -10.18 11.85 -13.97
C ARG A 329 -11.40 12.04 -13.08
N PHE A 330 -11.18 12.27 -11.79
CA PHE A 330 -12.28 12.65 -10.90
C PHE A 330 -12.84 14.03 -11.29
N PRO A 331 -14.13 14.28 -11.05
CA PRO A 331 -14.68 15.61 -11.21
C PRO A 331 -13.95 16.59 -10.28
N LYS A 332 -14.00 17.89 -10.60
CA LYS A 332 -13.51 18.93 -9.69
C LYS A 332 -14.19 18.74 -8.33
N ASN A 333 -13.42 18.71 -7.25
CA ASN A 333 -13.89 18.42 -5.89
C ASN A 333 -14.50 17.02 -5.70
N GLY A 334 -14.15 16.04 -6.56
CA GLY A 334 -14.62 14.66 -6.47
C GLY A 334 -14.02 13.86 -5.31
N ARG A 335 -12.94 14.33 -4.70
CA ARG A 335 -12.33 13.74 -3.51
C ARG A 335 -12.55 14.60 -2.29
N VAL A 336 -12.82 13.98 -1.14
CA VAL A 336 -12.63 14.61 0.16
C VAL A 336 -11.18 14.42 0.59
N CYS A 337 -10.41 15.51 0.59
CA CYS A 337 -9.00 15.47 0.96
C CYS A 337 -8.86 15.52 2.48
N ARG A 338 -7.94 14.71 3.02
CA ARG A 338 -7.60 14.70 4.45
C ARG A 338 -7.35 16.09 5.04
N LEU A 339 -6.61 16.91 4.30
CA LEU A 339 -6.19 18.26 4.73
C LEU A 339 -7.33 19.29 4.64
N HIS A 340 -8.37 19.00 3.86
CA HIS A 340 -9.48 19.91 3.59
C HIS A 340 -10.80 19.21 3.89
N TRP A 341 -10.88 18.63 5.08
CA TRP A 341 -12.11 17.97 5.50
C TRP A 341 -13.21 19.03 5.68
N PRO A 342 -14.39 18.84 5.08
CA PRO A 342 -15.47 19.80 5.19
C PRO A 342 -15.88 19.94 6.66
N SER A 343 -15.95 21.17 7.14
CA SER A 343 -16.53 21.53 8.43
C SER A 343 -18.05 21.69 8.36
N ASP A 344 -18.61 21.80 7.15
CA ASP A 344 -20.03 22.02 6.94
C ASP A 344 -20.83 20.71 7.12
N PRO A 345 -21.76 20.63 8.10
CA PRO A 345 -22.63 19.46 8.27
C PRO A 345 -23.59 19.23 7.09
N LYS A 346 -23.80 20.21 6.21
CA LYS A 346 -24.55 20.08 4.95
C LYS A 346 -23.73 19.52 3.79
N PHE A 347 -22.47 19.15 4.04
CA PHE A 347 -21.60 18.57 3.03
C PHE A 347 -22.25 17.36 2.34
N ASN A 348 -22.53 17.52 1.05
CA ASN A 348 -23.12 16.45 0.27
C ASN A 348 -22.07 15.43 -0.15
N ILE A 349 -22.02 14.34 0.61
CA ILE A 349 -21.10 13.24 0.34
C ILE A 349 -21.44 12.44 -0.93
N THR A 350 -22.70 12.41 -1.35
CA THR A 350 -23.16 11.61 -2.49
C THR A 350 -22.54 12.06 -3.82
N GLU A 351 -22.05 13.30 -3.87
CA GLU A 351 -21.35 13.84 -5.04
C GLU A 351 -19.86 13.46 -5.07
N LYS A 352 -19.33 12.84 -4.02
CA LYS A 352 -17.92 12.48 -3.92
C LYS A 352 -17.68 11.07 -4.46
N VAL A 353 -16.52 10.89 -5.06
CA VAL A 353 -16.03 9.60 -5.56
C VAL A 353 -15.32 8.85 -4.44
N ASP A 354 -14.46 9.55 -3.70
CA ASP A 354 -13.72 8.99 -2.58
C ASP A 354 -13.47 10.01 -1.47
N ALA A 355 -13.00 9.52 -0.32
CA ALA A 355 -12.63 10.32 0.83
C ALA A 355 -11.39 9.75 1.52
N HIS A 356 -10.41 10.61 1.76
CA HIS A 356 -9.20 10.27 2.50
C HIS A 356 -9.32 10.75 3.95
N LEU A 357 -9.58 9.82 4.86
CA LEU A 357 -9.96 10.12 6.24
C LEU A 357 -8.96 11.05 6.96
N PRO A 358 -9.42 11.90 7.90
CA PRO A 358 -8.58 12.84 8.67
C PRO A 358 -7.33 12.19 9.30
N ASP A 359 -6.29 12.94 9.64
CA ASP A 359 -5.21 12.38 10.49
C ASP A 359 -5.68 12.22 11.94
N ASN A 360 -4.94 11.48 12.77
CA ASN A 360 -5.19 11.31 14.20
C ASN A 360 -6.59 10.74 14.48
N ALA A 361 -6.86 9.54 13.96
CA ALA A 361 -8.17 8.88 13.99
C ALA A 361 -8.79 8.76 15.39
N LEU A 362 -7.97 8.78 16.44
CA LEU A 362 -8.38 8.65 17.84
C LEU A 362 -8.67 9.99 18.54
N SER A 363 -8.42 11.12 17.88
CA SER A 363 -8.81 12.44 18.39
C SER A 363 -10.32 12.65 18.22
N ASP A 364 -10.95 13.36 19.15
CA ASP A 364 -12.40 13.54 19.12
C ASP A 364 -12.87 14.30 17.87
N ASP A 365 -12.10 15.30 17.41
CA ASP A 365 -12.38 16.03 16.17
C ASP A 365 -12.37 15.10 14.93
N SER A 366 -11.28 14.36 14.73
CA SER A 366 -11.16 13.42 13.61
C SER A 366 -12.16 12.27 13.68
N TRP A 367 -12.46 11.81 14.89
CA TRP A 367 -13.47 10.78 15.10
C TRP A 367 -14.86 11.28 14.75
N ASN A 368 -15.26 12.47 15.20
CA ASN A 368 -16.55 13.07 14.86
C ASN A 368 -16.71 13.24 13.34
N LYS A 369 -15.67 13.72 12.66
CA LYS A 369 -15.63 13.80 11.18
C LYS A 369 -15.81 12.45 10.50
N THR A 370 -15.14 11.41 11.01
CA THR A 370 -15.25 10.04 10.49
C THR A 370 -16.63 9.44 10.78
N ARG A 371 -17.19 9.71 11.95
CA ARG A 371 -18.53 9.27 12.37
C ARG A 371 -19.61 9.87 11.47
N THR A 372 -19.58 11.17 11.20
CA THR A 372 -20.54 11.80 10.28
C THR A 372 -20.49 11.15 8.91
N LEU A 373 -19.29 10.79 8.43
CA LEU A 373 -19.11 10.03 7.20
C LEU A 373 -19.71 8.61 7.32
N MET A 374 -19.48 7.89 8.42
CA MET A 374 -20.08 6.57 8.67
C MET A 374 -21.61 6.59 8.64
N GLU A 375 -22.23 7.60 9.24
CA GLU A 375 -23.69 7.80 9.27
C GLU A 375 -24.29 8.03 7.87
N LYS A 376 -23.47 8.38 6.88
CA LYS A 376 -23.89 8.49 5.47
C LYS A 376 -23.62 7.24 4.65
N VAL A 377 -22.70 6.38 5.08
CA VAL A 377 -22.30 5.16 4.37
C VAL A 377 -23.06 3.93 4.88
N PHE A 378 -23.33 3.89 6.18
CA PHE A 378 -23.96 2.78 6.88
C PHE A 378 -25.27 3.23 7.51
N GLU A 379 -26.18 2.28 7.69
CA GLU A 379 -27.50 2.51 8.26
C GLU A 379 -27.90 1.35 9.19
N GLY A 380 -28.93 1.58 10.01
CA GLY A 380 -29.52 0.56 10.87
C GLY A 380 -28.51 -0.14 11.81
N GLN A 381 -28.66 -1.46 11.95
CA GLN A 381 -27.84 -2.25 12.87
C GLN A 381 -26.35 -2.23 12.53
N GLN A 382 -25.99 -2.21 11.23
CA GLN A 382 -24.59 -2.19 10.82
C GLN A 382 -23.87 -0.93 11.30
N LEU A 383 -24.53 0.23 11.21
CA LEU A 383 -23.99 1.48 11.73
C LEU A 383 -23.79 1.42 13.25
N THR A 384 -24.83 0.98 13.99
CA THR A 384 -24.77 0.83 15.45
C THR A 384 -23.62 -0.09 15.88
N ASP A 385 -23.46 -1.24 15.24
CA ASP A 385 -22.40 -2.19 15.54
C ASP A 385 -21.01 -1.61 15.30
N LEU A 386 -20.85 -0.85 14.21
CA LEU A 386 -19.59 -0.20 13.87
C LEU A 386 -19.23 0.94 14.82
N LEU A 387 -20.21 1.74 15.24
CA LEU A 387 -20.01 2.79 16.24
C LEU A 387 -19.64 2.22 17.60
N ASN A 388 -20.34 1.15 18.03
CA ASN A 388 -20.03 0.45 19.28
C ASN A 388 -18.62 -0.17 19.25
N PHE A 389 -18.26 -0.81 18.13
CA PHE A 389 -16.92 -1.32 17.90
C PHE A 389 -15.87 -0.20 18.03
N ALA A 390 -16.06 0.91 17.31
CA ALA A 390 -15.09 2.00 17.28
C ALA A 390 -14.93 2.65 18.66
N ASN A 391 -16.03 2.87 19.39
CA ASN A 391 -16.00 3.40 20.75
C ASN A 391 -15.24 2.46 21.70
N ASN A 392 -15.55 1.16 21.67
CA ASN A 392 -14.86 0.16 22.51
C ASN A 392 -13.35 0.13 22.21
N VAL A 393 -12.96 0.02 20.94
CA VAL A 393 -11.55 -0.02 20.55
C VAL A 393 -10.84 1.28 20.92
N SER A 394 -11.47 2.43 20.72
CA SER A 394 -10.89 3.74 21.09
C SER A 394 -10.58 3.82 22.59
N VAL A 395 -11.52 3.39 23.45
CA VAL A 395 -11.32 3.32 24.91
C VAL A 395 -10.17 2.38 25.25
N LEU A 396 -10.14 1.17 24.67
CA LEU A 396 -9.06 0.21 24.91
C LEU A 396 -7.70 0.77 24.50
N ILE A 397 -7.60 1.46 23.36
CA ILE A 397 -6.33 2.07 22.92
C ILE A 397 -5.92 3.18 23.88
N LYS A 398 -6.85 4.04 24.30
CA LYS A 398 -6.59 5.14 25.24
C LYS A 398 -6.11 4.62 26.61
N ASN A 399 -6.64 3.49 27.09
CA ASN A 399 -6.29 2.88 28.38
C ASN A 399 -5.00 2.05 28.39
N THR A 400 -4.48 1.68 27.21
CA THR A 400 -3.20 0.94 27.07
C THR A 400 -1.99 1.86 26.91
N LYS A 401 -2.20 3.17 27.03
CA LYS A 401 -1.15 4.20 27.10
C LYS A 401 -0.85 4.49 28.55
#